data_AF-A0A1J3H2M7-F1
#
_entry.id   AF-A0A1J3H2M7-F1
#
_cell.length_a   1.000
_cell.length_b   1.000
_cell.length_c   1.000
_cell.angle_alpha   90.00
_cell.angle_beta   90.00
_cell.angle_gamma   90.00
#
_symmetry.space_group_name_H-M   'P 1'
#
loop_
_entity.id
_entity.type
_entity.pdbx_description
1 polymer ?
#
loop_
_entity_poly.entity_id
_entity_poly.type
_entity_poly.pdbx_seq_one_letter_code
_entity_poly.pdbx_strand_id
1 'polypeptide(L)' 'DWHANDGILLKEVHRLLRHNGYFVYSSPPAYRKDKEYPMIWDKLVNLTTAMCWKLISRKVQTAIWMKEENDVCLRTNA' A
#
# COMPACT_ATOMS: atom_id res chain seq x y z
N ASP A 1 -1.81 9.14 10.08
CA ASP A 1 -1.36 7.76 9.85
C ASP A 1 -1.39 7.47 8.35
N TRP A 2 -0.76 6.39 7.87
CA TRP A 2 -0.55 6.09 6.45
C TRP A 2 -1.83 6.07 5.60
N HIS A 3 -2.96 5.66 6.18
CA HIS A 3 -4.28 5.60 5.53
C HIS A 3 -5.11 6.89 5.69
N ALA A 4 -4.67 7.83 6.52
CA ALA A 4 -5.40 9.06 6.82
C ALA A 4 -5.14 10.15 5.77
N ASN A 5 -5.97 11.20 5.77
CA ASN A 5 -5.84 12.36 4.86
C ASN A 5 -5.67 11.93 3.40
N ASP A 6 -6.53 11.00 2.96
CA ASP A 6 -6.49 10.43 1.61
C ASP A 6 -5.11 9.87 1.20
N GLY A 7 -4.39 9.28 2.18
CA GLY A 7 -3.12 8.63 1.95
C GLY A 7 -1.95 9.57 1.63
N ILE A 8 -1.98 10.84 2.07
CA ILE A 8 -0.95 11.84 1.73
C ILE A 8 0.50 11.34 1.94
N LEU A 9 0.76 10.59 3.01
CA LEU A 9 2.10 10.03 3.26
C LEU A 9 2.49 8.96 2.24
N LEU A 10 1.55 8.10 1.83
CA LEU A 10 1.80 7.11 0.78
C LEU A 10 2.05 7.79 -0.57
N LYS A 11 1.34 8.89 -0.86
CA LYS A 11 1.55 9.70 -2.08
C LYS A 11 2.93 10.36 -2.10
N GLU A 12 3.39 10.90 -0.97
CA GLU A 12 4.77 11.43 -0.87
C GLU A 12 5.83 10.35 -1.06
N VAL A 13 5.62 9.15 -0.49
CA VAL A 13 6.50 8.01 -0.76
C VAL A 13 6.43 7.59 -2.23
N HIS A 14 5.25 7.60 -2.85
CA HIS A 14 5.07 7.25 -4.26
C HIS A 14 5.90 8.13 -5.20
N ARG A 15 6.05 9.42 -4.87
CA ARG A 15 6.90 10.36 -5.62
C ARG A 15 8.39 10.01 -5.53
N LEU A 16 8.83 9.45 -4.39
CA LEU A 16 10.23 9.10 -4.13
C LEU A 16 10.57 7.67 -4.56
N LEU A 17 9.60 6.76 -4.49
CA LEU A 17 9.78 5.34 -4.79
C LEU A 17 9.96 5.15 -6.30
N ARG A 18 11.13 4.64 -6.67
CA ARG A 18 11.44 4.27 -8.06
C ARG A 18 10.69 2.99 -8.45
N HIS A 19 10.51 2.78 -9.76
CA HIS A 19 10.03 1.51 -10.30
C HIS A 19 10.86 0.34 -9.76
N ASN A 20 10.21 -0.79 -9.49
CA ASN A 20 10.80 -1.97 -8.82
C ASN A 20 11.32 -1.70 -7.40
N GLY A 21 11.08 -0.51 -6.85
CA GLY A 21 11.34 -0.18 -5.45
C GLY A 21 10.30 -0.80 -4.51
N TYR A 22 10.70 -1.01 -3.26
CA TYR A 22 9.87 -1.63 -2.23
C TYR A 22 9.42 -0.64 -1.16
N PHE A 23 8.17 -0.79 -0.73
CA PHE A 23 7.64 -0.16 0.47
C PHE A 23 7.36 -1.24 1.52
N VAL A 24 7.95 -1.09 2.70
CA VAL A 24 7.83 -2.04 3.81
C VAL A 24 7.03 -1.40 4.93
N TYR A 25 5.93 -2.04 5.32
CA TYR A 25 5.03 -1.58 6.38
C TYR A 25 4.91 -2.64 7.46
N SER A 26 5.33 -2.30 8.69
CA SER A 26 5.26 -3.19 9.86
C SER A 26 4.41 -2.54 10.94
N SER A 27 3.14 -2.91 11.03
CA SER A 27 2.16 -2.28 11.92
C SER A 27 0.96 -3.20 12.16
N PRO A 28 0.21 -3.08 13.28
CA PRO A 28 -0.97 -3.91 13.58
C PRO A 28 -1.96 -4.16 12.42
N PRO A 29 -2.32 -3.17 11.57
CA PRO A 29 -3.20 -3.41 10.42
C PRO A 29 -2.70 -4.51 9.47
N ALA A 30 -1.39 -4.75 9.40
CA ALA A 30 -0.82 -5.78 8.53
C ALA A 30 -1.17 -7.21 8.98
N TYR A 31 -1.64 -7.46 10.20
CA TYR A 31 -1.82 -8.83 10.68
C TYR A 31 -2.97 -9.05 11.66
N ARG A 32 -3.40 -8.01 12.35
CA ARG A 32 -4.53 -8.07 13.26
C ARG A 32 -5.84 -8.06 12.50
N LYS A 33 -6.79 -8.87 12.97
CA LYS A 33 -8.13 -9.00 12.38
C LYS A 33 -9.24 -8.45 13.28
N ASP A 34 -8.88 -7.90 14.44
CA ASP A 34 -9.78 -7.31 15.42
C ASP A 34 -9.90 -5.78 15.25
N LYS A 35 -10.92 -5.19 15.89
CA LYS A 35 -11.14 -3.74 15.93
C LYS A 35 -11.25 -3.13 14.52
N GLU A 36 -10.68 -1.95 14.34
CA GLU A 36 -10.68 -1.18 13.08
C GLU A 36 -9.53 -1.59 12.15
N TYR A 37 -8.65 -2.50 12.57
CA TYR A 37 -7.48 -2.90 11.78
C TYR A 37 -7.81 -3.46 10.39
N PRO A 38 -8.87 -4.28 10.20
CA PRO A 38 -9.30 -4.70 8.87
C PRO A 38 -9.68 -3.52 7.97
N MET A 39 -10.44 -2.55 8.48
CA MET A 39 -10.84 -1.37 7.70
C MET A 39 -9.63 -0.48 7.34
N ILE A 40 -8.68 -0.33 8.27
CA ILE A 40 -7.43 0.40 8.01
C ILE A 40 -6.62 -0.33 6.93
N TRP A 41 -6.52 -1.65 7.03
CA TRP A 41 -5.83 -2.48 6.05
C TRP A 41 -6.45 -2.34 4.65
N ASP A 42 -7.77 -2.41 4.54
CA ASP A 42 -8.47 -2.27 3.26
C ASP A 42 -8.25 -0.88 2.65
N LYS A 43 -8.26 0.19 3.45
CA LYS A 43 -7.90 1.54 2.99
C LYS A 43 -6.47 1.60 2.47
N LEU A 44 -5.49 1.01 3.16
CA LEU A 44 -4.11 0.97 2.69
C LEU A 44 -3.99 0.21 1.37
N VAL A 45 -4.60 -0.97 1.27
CA VAL A 45 -4.60 -1.75 0.04
C VAL A 45 -5.21 -0.95 -1.10
N ASN A 46 -6.39 -0.38 -0.92
CA ASN A 46 -7.06 0.42 -1.96
C ASN A 46 -6.21 1.60 -2.44
N LEU A 47 -5.62 2.37 -1.51
CA LEU A 47 -4.73 3.48 -1.87
C LEU A 47 -3.51 3.00 -2.66
N THR A 48 -2.81 1.98 -2.16
CA THR A 48 -1.61 1.43 -2.81
C THR A 48 -1.91 0.81 -4.18
N THR A 49 -3.04 0.10 -4.33
CA THR A 49 -3.49 -0.46 -5.60
C THR A 49 -3.85 0.62 -6.61
N ALA A 50 -4.52 1.70 -6.19
CA ALA A 50 -4.80 2.85 -7.06
C ALA A 50 -3.51 3.53 -7.55
N MET A 51 -2.44 3.44 -6.77
CA MET A 51 -1.10 3.91 -7.11
C MET A 51 -0.23 2.86 -7.82
N CYS A 52 -0.81 1.76 -8.32
CA CYS A 52 -0.07 0.72 -9.05
C CYS A 52 1.02 0.03 -8.24
N TRP A 53 0.83 -0.07 -6.93
CA TRP A 53 1.70 -0.87 -6.08
C TRP A 53 1.13 -2.27 -5.92
N LYS A 54 1.98 -3.27 -6.12
CA LYS A 54 1.64 -4.67 -5.95
C LYS A 54 2.04 -5.14 -4.57
N LEU A 55 1.09 -5.65 -3.80
CA LEU A 55 1.38 -6.36 -2.56
C LEU A 55 2.04 -7.71 -2.89
N ILE A 56 3.31 -7.87 -2.55
CA ILE A 56 4.09 -9.07 -2.90
C ILE A 56 4.31 -10.02 -1.72
N SER A 57 4.17 -9.51 -0.50
CA SER A 57 4.31 -10.31 0.71
C SER A 57 3.49 -9.70 1.83
N ARG A 58 2.81 -10.56 2.59
CA ARG A 58 2.19 -10.22 3.86
C ARG A 58 2.41 -11.39 4.80
N LYS A 59 3.35 -11.25 5.72
CA LYS A 59 3.73 -12.31 6.66
C LYS A 59 3.98 -11.73 8.04
N VAL A 60 3.55 -12.48 9.05
CA VAL A 60 3.74 -12.14 10.47
C VAL A 60 3.20 -10.75 10.73
N GLN A 61 4.02 -9.72 10.93
CA GLN A 61 3.60 -8.34 11.23
C GLN A 61 3.89 -7.36 10.09
N THR A 62 4.38 -7.85 8.96
CA THR A 62 4.94 -7.02 7.89
C THR A 62 4.25 -7.29 6.56
N ALA A 63 3.94 -6.21 5.85
CA ALA A 63 3.51 -6.22 4.48
C ALA A 63 4.52 -5.48 3.60
N ILE A 64 4.76 -6.00 2.40
CA ILE A 64 5.72 -5.47 1.44
C ILE A 64 4.99 -5.26 0.11
N TRP A 65 5.08 -4.03 -0.39
CA TRP A 65 4.64 -3.65 -1.72
C TRP A 65 5.85 -3.40 -2.60
N MET A 66 5.66 -3.63 -3.90
CA MET A 66 6.59 -3.24 -4.95
C MET A 66 5.86 -2.27 -5.89
N LYS A 67 6.50 -1.15 -6.24
CA LYS A 67 5.99 -0.25 -7.27
C LYS A 67 6.24 -0.89 -8.64
N GLU A 68 5.17 -1.24 -9.35
CA GLU A 68 5.28 -1.88 -10.64
C GLU A 68 5.90 -0.93 -11.67
N GLU A 69 6.64 -1.48 -12.64
CA GLU A 69 7.33 -0.72 -13.69
C GLU A 69 6.37 -0.18 -14.77
N ASN A 70 5.24 -0.85 -14.96
CA ASN A 70 4.29 -0.53 -16.01
C ASN A 70 3.00 0.06 -15.43
N ASP A 71 2.66 1.27 -15.85
CA ASP A 71 1.42 1.97 -15.50
C ASP A 71 0.15 1.36 -16.14
N VAL A 72 0.20 0.10 -16.59
CA VAL A 72 -0.95 -0.58 -17.21
C VAL A 72 -2.14 -0.61 -16.23
N CYS A 73 -1.88 -0.80 -14.94
CA CYS A 73 -2.88 -0.72 -13.88
C CYS A 73 -3.53 0.66 -13.74
N LEU A 74 -2.86 1.77 -14.09
CA LEU A 74 -3.49 3.09 -14.11
C LEU A 74 -4.56 3.17 -15.20
N ARG A 75 -4.38 2.44 -16.31
CA ARG A 75 -5.35 2.38 -17.41
C ARG A 75 -6.53 1.45 -17.11
N THR A 76 -6.32 0.43 -16.28
CA THR A 76 -7.37 -0.51 -15.87
C THR A 76 -8.28 0.06 -14.77
N ASN A 77 -7.78 1.02 -13.99
CA ASN A 77 -8.52 1.67 -12.91
C ASN A 77 -9.19 3.00 -13.34
N ALA A 78 -9.14 3.36 -14.64
CA ALA A 78 -9.72 4.58 -15.21
C ALA A 78 -11.17 4.39 -15.69
#